data_AF-A0A1D2X877-F1
#
_entry.id   AF-A0A1D2X877-F1
#
_cell.length_a   1.000
_cell.length_b   1.000
_cell.length_c   1.000
_cell.angle_alpha   90.00
_cell.angle_beta   90.00
_cell.angle_gamma   90.00
#
_symmetry.space_group_name_H-M   'P 1'
#
loop_
_entity.id
_entity.type
_entity.pdbx_description
1 polymer ?
#
loop_
_entity_poly.entity_id
_entity_poly.type
_entity_poly.pdbx_seq_one_letter_code
_entity_poly.pdbx_strand_id
1 'polypeptide(L)'
;MATNGESARQWLKDNKQKASESRIKQIRDNLNKKAHDLSNADDDDIDDQYQGVLEALEIMDTFIEKHFAPVPDTKETSAILDSSSLISDTSSDVPLLSSQEKQARFQALLKTSKF
;
A
#
# COMPACT_ATOMS: atom_id res chain seq x y z
N MET A 1 18.74 -25.68 2.81
CA MET A 1 17.25 -25.63 2.77
C MET A 1 16.87 -24.26 2.26
N ALA A 2 16.28 -24.17 1.06
CA ALA A 2 15.85 -22.89 0.51
C ALA A 2 14.57 -22.42 1.21
N THR A 3 14.50 -21.13 1.56
CA THR A 3 13.29 -20.50 2.09
C THR A 3 12.46 -20.04 0.89
N ASN A 4 11.48 -20.84 0.49
CA ASN A 4 10.62 -20.57 -0.66
C ASN A 4 9.14 -20.76 -0.31
N GLY A 5 8.23 -20.35 -1.20
CA GLY A 5 6.80 -20.48 -1.00
C GLY A 5 6.34 -21.92 -0.75
N GLU A 6 6.91 -22.90 -1.46
CA GLU A 6 6.55 -24.32 -1.29
C GLU A 6 6.86 -24.85 0.11
N SER A 7 8.03 -24.48 0.66
CA SER A 7 8.45 -24.87 2.01
C SER A 7 7.53 -24.28 3.08
N ALA A 8 7.05 -23.04 2.89
CA ALA A 8 6.09 -22.40 3.78
C ALA A 8 4.72 -23.10 3.73
N ARG A 9 4.24 -23.47 2.52
CA ARG A 9 2.99 -24.24 2.35
C ARG A 9 3.08 -25.60 3.02
N GLN A 10 4.20 -26.31 2.84
CA GLN A 10 4.40 -27.62 3.44
C GLN A 10 4.47 -27.52 4.96
N TRP A 11 5.20 -26.54 5.49
CA TRP A 11 5.26 -26.29 6.93
C TRP A 11 3.88 -26.01 7.52
N LEU A 12 3.08 -25.15 6.88
CA LEU A 12 1.70 -24.88 7.29
C LEU A 12 0.84 -26.14 7.21
N LYS A 13 0.95 -26.95 6.16
CA LYS A 13 0.18 -28.19 6.02
C LYS A 13 0.44 -29.15 7.19
N ASP A 14 1.69 -29.26 7.61
CA ASP A 14 2.13 -30.18 8.66
C ASP A 14 1.87 -29.63 10.07
N ASN A 15 1.86 -28.30 10.24
CA ASN A 15 1.80 -27.64 11.55
C ASN A 15 0.50 -26.88 11.82
N LYS A 16 -0.39 -26.70 10.84
CA LYS A 16 -1.64 -25.90 10.97
C LYS A 16 -2.54 -26.29 12.13
N GLN A 17 -2.54 -27.57 12.54
CA GLN A 17 -3.38 -28.05 13.64
C GLN A 17 -2.67 -28.04 15.00
N LYS A 18 -1.35 -27.84 15.01
CA LYS A 18 -0.51 -27.94 16.21
C LYS A 18 0.12 -26.61 16.62
N ALA A 19 0.32 -25.70 15.67
CA ALA A 19 0.90 -24.39 15.91
C ALA A 19 -0.17 -23.41 16.39
N SER A 20 0.12 -22.71 17.48
CA SER A 20 -0.68 -21.57 17.93
C SER A 20 -0.50 -20.38 16.98
N GLU A 21 -1.49 -19.48 16.95
CA GLU A 21 -1.42 -18.23 16.18
C GLU A 21 -0.14 -17.43 16.50
N SER A 22 0.24 -17.35 17.77
CA SER A 22 1.47 -16.70 18.22
C SER A 22 2.73 -17.29 17.56
N ARG A 23 2.79 -18.63 17.40
CA ARG A 23 3.92 -19.30 16.75
C ARG A 23 3.97 -19.00 15.25
N ILE A 24 2.81 -18.93 14.59
CA ILE A 24 2.70 -18.60 13.17
C ILE A 24 3.13 -17.15 12.92
N LYS A 25 2.68 -16.22 13.76
CA LYS A 25 3.11 -14.80 13.75
C LYS A 25 4.62 -14.66 13.98
N GLN A 26 5.18 -15.42 14.92
CA GLN A 26 6.63 -15.42 15.16
C GLN A 26 7.43 -15.85 13.92
N ILE A 27 6.94 -16.84 13.17
CA ILE A 27 7.60 -17.29 11.94
C ILE A 27 7.48 -16.23 10.84
N ARG A 28 6.32 -15.58 10.69
CA ARG A 28 6.16 -14.42 9.81
C ARG A 28 7.16 -13.31 10.16
N ASP A 29 7.30 -12.97 11.43
CA ASP A 29 8.23 -11.92 11.87
C ASP A 29 9.68 -12.27 11.57
N ASN A 30 10.06 -13.55 11.69
CA ASN A 30 11.40 -14.01 11.32
C ASN A 30 11.63 -13.94 9.79
N LEU A 31 10.62 -14.26 8.98
CA LEU A 31 10.69 -14.11 7.53
C LEU A 31 10.80 -12.63 7.13
N ASN A 32 10.07 -11.73 7.79
CA ASN A 32 10.16 -10.29 7.55
C ASN A 32 11.55 -9.73 7.87
N LYS A 33 12.15 -10.16 8.99
CA LYS A 33 13.54 -9.79 9.30
C LYS A 33 14.50 -10.27 8.23
N LYS A 34 14.35 -11.53 7.80
CA LYS A 34 15.18 -12.09 6.73
C LYS A 34 15.01 -11.35 5.40
N ALA A 35 13.78 -10.95 5.05
CA ALA A 35 13.52 -10.14 3.86
C ALA A 35 14.22 -8.78 3.95
N HIS A 36 14.17 -8.13 5.11
CA HIS A 36 14.84 -6.84 5.32
C HIS A 36 16.37 -6.95 5.26
N ASP A 37 16.93 -8.02 5.83
CA ASP A 37 18.37 -8.26 5.80
C ASP A 37 18.85 -8.52 4.36
N LEU A 38 18.05 -9.24 3.56
CA LEU A 38 18.33 -9.50 2.14
C LEU A 38 18.13 -8.24 1.28
N SER A 39 17.13 -7.40 1.56
CA SER A 39 16.90 -6.17 0.77
C SER A 39 18.03 -5.14 0.92
N ASN A 40 18.79 -5.20 2.01
CA ASN A 40 19.88 -4.25 2.31
C ASN A 40 21.26 -4.75 1.87
N ALA A 41 21.33 -5.94 1.28
CA ALA A 41 22.58 -6.54 0.87
C ALA A 41 22.82 -6.26 -0.63
N ASP A 42 23.94 -5.59 -0.93
CA ASP A 42 24.36 -5.20 -2.29
C ASP A 42 24.98 -6.39 -3.05
N ASP A 43 24.21 -7.48 -3.25
CA ASP A 43 24.71 -8.67 -3.96
C ASP A 43 23.65 -9.21 -4.94
N ASP A 44 24.02 -9.43 -6.20
CA ASP A 44 23.12 -9.81 -7.29
C ASP A 44 22.57 -11.24 -7.13
N ASP A 45 23.22 -12.10 -6.34
CA ASP A 45 22.79 -13.48 -6.03
C ASP A 45 21.64 -13.55 -4.99
N ILE A 46 21.21 -12.40 -4.46
CA ILE A 46 20.20 -12.31 -3.40
C ILE A 46 18.77 -12.30 -3.94
N ASP A 47 18.60 -11.99 -5.23
CA ASP A 47 17.28 -11.76 -5.82
C ASP A 47 16.38 -13.01 -5.74
N ASP A 48 16.91 -14.19 -6.06
CA ASP A 48 16.18 -15.46 -5.98
C ASP A 48 15.81 -15.85 -4.53
N GLN A 49 16.69 -15.57 -3.58
CA GLN A 49 16.44 -15.86 -2.17
C GLN A 49 15.44 -14.88 -1.56
N TYR A 50 15.54 -13.60 -1.95
CA TYR A 50 14.62 -12.56 -1.53
C TYR A 50 13.21 -12.84 -2.07
N GLN A 51 13.10 -13.18 -3.36
CA GLN A 51 11.85 -13.61 -4.00
C GLN A 51 11.21 -14.79 -3.24
N GLY A 52 12.00 -15.83 -2.93
CA GLY A 52 11.50 -16.99 -2.18
C GLY A 52 11.02 -16.66 -0.76
N VAL A 53 11.65 -15.69 -0.09
CA VAL A 53 11.21 -15.21 1.23
C VAL A 53 9.92 -14.40 1.13
N LEU A 54 9.77 -13.57 0.10
CA LEU A 54 8.52 -12.83 -0.16
C LEU A 54 7.34 -13.77 -0.44
N GLU A 55 7.55 -14.80 -1.26
CA GLU A 55 6.53 -15.83 -1.50
C GLU A 55 6.12 -16.56 -0.20
N ALA A 56 7.11 -16.88 0.65
CA ALA A 56 6.85 -17.51 1.94
C ALA A 56 6.04 -16.59 2.87
N LEU A 57 6.31 -15.27 2.85
CA LEU A 57 5.55 -14.28 3.60
C LEU A 57 4.10 -14.19 3.13
N GLU A 58 3.87 -14.08 1.82
CA GLU A 58 2.53 -14.00 1.24
C GLU A 58 1.65 -15.18 1.66
N ILE A 59 2.21 -16.39 1.64
CA ILE A 59 1.52 -17.62 2.02
C ILE A 59 1.15 -17.62 3.51
N MET A 60 2.06 -17.15 4.36
CA MET A 60 1.83 -17.06 5.80
C MET A 60 0.79 -15.99 6.14
N ASP A 61 0.84 -14.83 5.48
CA ASP A 61 -0.12 -13.75 5.68
C ASP A 61 -1.51 -14.14 5.21
N THR A 62 -1.62 -14.75 4.03
CA THR A 62 -2.90 -15.29 3.51
C THR A 62 -3.49 -16.33 4.48
N PHE A 63 -2.65 -17.16 5.10
CA PHE A 63 -3.11 -18.12 6.10
C PHE A 63 -3.61 -17.42 7.36
N ILE A 64 -2.89 -16.41 7.85
CA ILE A 64 -3.28 -15.66 9.04
C ILE A 64 -4.60 -14.93 8.80
N GLU A 65 -4.78 -14.29 7.65
CA GLU A 65 -6.02 -13.62 7.28
C GLU A 65 -7.21 -14.58 7.22
N LYS A 66 -7.03 -15.76 6.62
CA LYS A 66 -8.12 -16.75 6.47
C LYS A 66 -8.52 -17.42 7.78
N HIS A 67 -7.58 -17.58 8.72
CA HIS A 67 -7.79 -18.43 9.90
C HIS A 67 -7.82 -17.68 11.23
N PHE A 68 -7.24 -16.48 11.30
CA PHE A 68 -7.12 -15.71 12.53
C PHE A 68 -7.57 -14.24 12.39
N ALA A 69 -7.83 -13.74 11.18
CA ALA A 69 -8.46 -12.43 11.09
C ALA A 69 -9.82 -12.50 11.78
N PRO A 70 -10.17 -11.51 12.63
CA PRO A 70 -11.53 -11.37 13.09
C PRO A 70 -12.40 -11.25 11.84
N VAL A 71 -13.40 -12.12 11.71
CA VAL A 71 -14.47 -11.94 10.73
C VAL A 71 -14.91 -10.48 10.87
N PRO A 72 -14.75 -9.63 9.84
CA PRO A 72 -15.39 -8.34 9.90
C PRO A 72 -16.87 -8.67 10.03
N ASP A 73 -17.48 -8.32 11.17
CA ASP A 73 -18.93 -8.26 11.29
C ASP A 73 -19.40 -7.38 10.13
N THR A 74 -19.83 -8.00 9.04
CA THR A 74 -20.44 -7.34 7.89
C THR A 74 -21.83 -6.89 8.31
N LYS A 75 -21.90 -5.96 9.28
CA LYS A 75 -22.84 -4.87 9.21
C LYS A 75 -22.20 -3.84 8.29
N GLU A 76 -22.31 -4.12 6.99
CA GLU A 76 -22.21 -3.11 5.95
C GLU A 76 -23.35 -2.10 6.18
N THR A 77 -23.19 -1.21 7.16
CA THR A 77 -23.60 0.17 6.96
C THR A 77 -22.72 0.64 5.83
N SER A 78 -23.23 0.50 4.60
CA SER A 78 -22.74 1.20 3.42
C SER A 78 -22.64 2.67 3.79
N ALA A 79 -21.47 3.09 4.26
CA ALA A 79 -21.15 4.49 4.41
C ALA A 79 -21.20 5.04 2.99
N ILE A 80 -22.28 5.74 2.68
CA ILE A 80 -22.46 6.44 1.42
C ILE A 80 -21.31 7.43 1.38
N LEU A 81 -20.24 7.06 0.67
CA LEU A 81 -19.14 7.97 0.41
C LEU A 81 -19.74 9.12 -0.40
N ASP A 82 -19.71 10.31 0.18
CA ASP A 82 -20.18 11.51 -0.47
C ASP A 82 -19.30 11.75 -1.71
N SER A 83 -19.85 11.44 -2.88
CA SER A 83 -19.24 11.67 -4.18
C SER A 83 -19.62 13.03 -4.75
N SER A 84 -20.14 13.95 -3.93
CA SER A 84 -20.39 15.32 -4.36
C SER A 84 -19.08 15.95 -4.85
N SER A 85 -19.15 16.58 -6.02
CA SER A 85 -18.01 17.26 -6.62
C SER A 85 -17.45 18.29 -5.64
N LEU A 86 -16.15 18.19 -5.32
CA LEU A 86 -15.45 19.16 -4.49
C LEU A 86 -15.44 20.56 -5.13
N ILE A 87 -15.67 20.61 -6.44
CA ILE A 87 -15.76 21.82 -7.23
C ILE A 87 -17.24 22.19 -7.25
N SER A 88 -17.61 23.26 -6.54
CA SER A 88 -18.86 23.95 -6.83
C SER A 88 -18.83 24.29 -8.32
N ASP A 89 -19.87 23.95 -9.08
CA ASP A 89 -20.03 24.42 -10.46
C ASP A 89 -20.12 25.95 -10.41
N THR A 90 -18.96 26.60 -10.34
CA THR A 90 -18.84 28.01 -10.61
C THR A 90 -19.03 28.11 -12.11
N SER A 91 -20.28 28.12 -12.55
CA SER A 91 -20.72 28.92 -13.69
C SER A 91 -20.50 30.39 -13.33
N SER A 92 -19.26 30.74 -12.98
CA SER A 92 -18.82 32.11 -12.88
C SER A 92 -18.68 32.52 -14.32
N ASP A 93 -19.58 33.41 -14.71
CA ASP A 93 -19.45 34.26 -15.89
C ASP A 93 -18.09 34.95 -15.80
N VAL A 94 -17.05 34.29 -16.33
CA VAL A 94 -15.70 34.85 -16.37
C VAL A 94 -15.76 35.92 -17.45
N PRO A 95 -15.66 37.21 -17.11
CA PRO A 95 -15.71 38.25 -18.13
C PRO A 95 -14.57 37.98 -19.12
N LEU A 96 -14.92 37.77 -20.39
CA LEU A 96 -13.95 37.61 -21.46
C LEU A 96 -13.21 38.93 -21.65
N LEU A 97 -12.13 39.12 -20.90
CA LEU A 97 -11.24 40.25 -21.06
C LEU A 97 -10.53 40.15 -22.41
N SER A 98 -10.45 41.28 -23.11
CA SER A 98 -9.68 41.39 -24.34
C SER A 98 -8.19 41.10 -24.08
N SER A 99 -7.46 40.72 -25.13
CA SER A 99 -6.02 40.43 -25.04
C SER A 99 -5.23 41.63 -24.47
N GLN A 100 -5.64 42.84 -24.80
CA GLN A 100 -5.02 44.08 -24.33
C GLN A 100 -5.25 44.30 -22.83
N GLU A 101 -6.47 44.07 -22.33
CA GLU A 101 -6.80 44.21 -20.91
C GLU A 101 -6.09 43.15 -20.06
N LYS A 102 -5.94 41.92 -20.58
CA LYS A 102 -5.18 40.86 -19.92
C LYS A 102 -3.71 41.25 -19.75
N GLN A 103 -3.08 41.81 -20.78
CA GLN A 103 -1.68 42.25 -20.69
C GLN A 103 -1.50 43.40 -19.70
N ALA A 104 -2.39 44.38 -19.70
CA ALA A 104 -2.33 45.50 -18.77
C ALA A 104 -2.46 45.04 -17.30
N ARG A 105 -3.41 44.15 -17.01
CA ARG A 105 -3.59 43.57 -15.66
C ARG A 105 -2.41 42.72 -15.23
N PHE A 106 -1.85 41.92 -16.15
CA PHE A 106 -0.67 41.11 -15.86
C PHE A 106 0.57 41.96 -15.54
N GLN A 107 0.81 43.03 -16.30
CA GLN A 107 1.90 43.97 -16.00
C GLN A 107 1.69 44.70 -14.66
N ALA A 108 0.45 45.01 -14.29
CA ALA A 108 0.15 45.58 -12.99
C ALA A 108 0.49 44.60 -11.85
N LEU A 109 0.12 43.32 -12.00
CA LEU A 109 0.43 42.26 -11.03
C LEU A 109 1.95 42.03 -10.87
N LEU A 110 2.71 42.04 -11.96
CA LEU A 110 4.17 41.93 -11.92
C LEU A 110 4.83 43.10 -11.17
N LYS A 111 4.25 44.30 -11.24
CA LYS A 111 4.75 45.47 -10.50
C LYS A 111 4.40 45.42 -9.02
N THR A 112 3.26 44.84 -8.66
CA THR A 112 2.84 44.67 -7.26
C THR A 112 3.48 43.47 -6.57
N SER A 113 3.97 42.49 -7.33
CA SER A 113 4.69 41.28 -6.85
C SER A 113 6.19 41.54 -6.59
N LYS A 114 6.61 42.77 -6.28
CA LYS A 114 7.97 43.02 -5.79
C LYS A 114 8.02 42.76 -4.28
N PHE A 115 8.17 41.48 -3.92
CA PHE A 115 8.77 41.01 -2.68
C PHE A 115 9.53 39.72 -2.98
#